data_AF-A0A8J7D802-F1
#
_entry.id   AF-A0A8J7D802-F1
#
_cell.length_a   1.000
_cell.length_b   1.000
_cell.length_c   1.000
_cell.angle_alpha   90.00
_cell.angle_beta   90.00
_cell.angle_gamma   90.00
#
_symmetry.space_group_name_H-M   'P 1'
#
loop_
_entity.id
_entity.type
_entity.pdbx_description
1 polymer ?
#
loop_
_entity_poly.entity_id
_entity_poly.type
_entity_poly.pdbx_seq_one_letter_code
_entity_poly.pdbx_strand_id
1 'polypeptide(L)'
;MEIYYTKFSEIFSMTSNNNFNHSSTLFPGSTTADLGIFRTESSPLDFRLPNSRSSGPIYGTAGNDVITATVKSIIFADEGVNLITTGLGNDVISSGGSSDFIDAGAGNNTIFAGGGNNRIVTRAGNDIINAGAGNDTIYSGKGNDIIYAGAGNNVINAGTGRDSVYLGSTGNDKLILEGGAGSVTVTGFNITSDKVRLGESLVGKSLKFVSESGSTLVFTGRDLLATLKGVAAGSQVLVENGPLSRYQATDLGSLSTNPNGAVNAASINDFGQIAGRFETGATFTNTNATTGVLQPNNLVRQAFIWENGTFTALTSTGVKNGQSDFGAANGATITLLTPNVNTISDRGIILGTGDEVRQPIPKPTDRALLWEKDSNGTYSLTINDFGKVESYFFDTNESNLIVGRNIDALEFEKPLYWEKGVVTGLAELGGDGGQARGVNENGQIVGYVDSDGMLDGVAKNTAILWKKDANGAYKLTNLGTFGAEQATLRDINNGGEIIGSTSNGTGATATSSPFLLQTDGRFTAIGSLGGNTGSVNGINEFGQVVGASQIAAGTNHAYVWSNGVLTDLNNLLTTPLTYNGSVVTLTSATSINDFGQIVAIGTYTYEDTSTPTPTTKTGTRSYVLNIA
;
A
#
# COMPACT_ATOMS: atom_id res chain seq x y z
N MET A 1 -35.96 0.45 -9.46
CA MET A 1 -35.77 -0.84 -8.75
C MET A 1 -36.18 -2.01 -9.63
N GLU A 2 -37.46 -2.16 -10.03
CA GLU A 2 -37.88 -3.25 -10.93
C GLU A 2 -37.11 -3.29 -12.26
N ILE A 3 -36.98 -2.17 -12.99
CA ILE A 3 -36.38 -2.20 -14.35
C ILE A 3 -34.91 -2.66 -14.38
N TYR A 4 -34.13 -2.43 -13.31
CA TYR A 4 -32.74 -2.88 -13.20
C TYR A 4 -32.64 -4.30 -12.65
N TYR A 5 -33.49 -4.68 -11.68
CA TYR A 5 -33.58 -6.06 -11.18
C TYR A 5 -34.11 -7.03 -12.24
N THR A 6 -35.06 -6.63 -13.09
CA THR A 6 -35.62 -7.50 -14.15
C THR A 6 -34.58 -7.78 -15.24
N LYS A 7 -33.80 -6.77 -15.67
CA LYS A 7 -32.69 -6.98 -16.62
C LYS A 7 -31.54 -7.81 -16.04
N PHE A 8 -31.26 -7.68 -14.74
CA PHE A 8 -30.25 -8.52 -14.07
C PHE A 8 -30.76 -9.95 -13.82
N SER A 9 -32.04 -10.16 -13.52
CA SER A 9 -32.63 -11.49 -13.39
C SER A 9 -32.67 -12.25 -14.72
N GLU A 10 -32.78 -11.55 -15.85
CA GLU A 10 -32.62 -12.16 -17.18
C GLU A 10 -31.19 -12.66 -17.41
N ILE A 11 -30.17 -11.92 -16.94
CA ILE A 11 -28.75 -12.33 -16.99
C ILE A 11 -28.48 -13.51 -16.03
N PHE A 12 -29.06 -13.50 -14.84
CA PHE A 12 -28.96 -14.60 -13.85
C PHE A 12 -29.74 -15.86 -14.29
N SER A 13 -30.75 -15.73 -15.15
CA SER A 13 -31.48 -16.89 -15.71
C SER A 13 -30.68 -17.65 -16.77
N MET A 14 -29.61 -17.05 -17.32
CA MET A 14 -28.72 -17.71 -18.28
C MET A 14 -27.69 -18.65 -17.63
N THR A 15 -27.40 -18.48 -16.33
CA THR A 15 -26.43 -19.31 -15.59
C THR A 15 -27.06 -20.54 -14.95
N SER A 16 -28.36 -20.52 -14.61
CA SER A 16 -29.02 -21.67 -13.97
C SER A 16 -29.50 -22.77 -14.93
N ASN A 17 -29.52 -22.51 -16.25
CA ASN A 17 -30.10 -23.44 -17.24
C ASN A 17 -29.11 -24.00 -18.29
N ASN A 18 -27.82 -23.65 -18.23
CA ASN A 18 -26.86 -24.15 -19.21
C ASN A 18 -25.82 -25.08 -18.57
N ASN A 19 -26.01 -26.38 -18.78
CA ASN A 19 -24.97 -27.40 -18.77
C ASN A 19 -23.89 -27.04 -19.82
N PHE A 20 -22.96 -26.13 -19.51
CA PHE A 20 -21.74 -25.99 -20.32
C PHE A 20 -20.68 -26.95 -19.77
N ASN A 21 -20.45 -28.02 -20.54
CA ASN A 21 -19.39 -28.99 -20.30
C ASN A 21 -18.02 -28.29 -20.25
N HIS A 22 -17.30 -28.56 -19.15
CA HIS A 22 -15.94 -28.14 -18.87
C HIS A 22 -14.95 -28.65 -19.92
N SER A 23 -14.24 -27.75 -20.60
CA SER A 23 -12.83 -27.89 -21.01
C SER A 23 -12.43 -26.76 -21.97
N SER A 24 -11.54 -25.87 -21.54
CA SER A 24 -10.53 -25.32 -22.45
C SER A 24 -9.38 -24.69 -21.67
N THR A 25 -8.22 -25.35 -21.73
CA THR A 25 -6.89 -24.80 -21.46
C THR A 25 -6.45 -23.88 -22.60
N LEU A 26 -5.76 -22.76 -22.33
CA LEU A 26 -5.07 -21.98 -23.36
C LEU A 26 -3.65 -21.58 -22.93
N PHE A 27 -2.72 -21.85 -23.84
CA PHE A 27 -1.28 -21.52 -23.79
C PHE A 27 -1.02 -20.08 -24.27
N PRO A 28 0.17 -19.50 -24.00
CA PRO A 28 0.46 -18.10 -24.33
C PRO A 28 0.62 -17.92 -25.85
N GLY A 29 -0.19 -17.03 -26.46
CA GLY A 29 0.05 -16.55 -27.83
C GLY A 29 -1.16 -16.21 -28.72
N SER A 30 -2.42 -16.37 -28.29
CA SER A 30 -3.55 -16.05 -29.19
C SER A 30 -4.01 -14.59 -29.10
N THR A 31 -3.98 -13.87 -30.22
CA THR A 31 -4.30 -12.44 -30.33
C THR A 31 -5.76 -12.12 -30.69
N THR A 32 -6.67 -13.09 -30.78
CA THR A 32 -8.12 -12.85 -30.93
C THR A 32 -8.93 -14.07 -30.47
N ALA A 33 -9.57 -13.99 -29.30
CA ALA A 33 -10.70 -14.84 -28.91
C ALA A 33 -11.44 -14.18 -27.73
N ASP A 34 -12.78 -14.20 -27.75
CA ASP A 34 -13.62 -13.89 -26.60
C ASP A 34 -13.18 -14.75 -25.41
N LEU A 35 -12.46 -14.14 -24.46
CA LEU A 35 -11.96 -14.79 -23.25
C LEU A 35 -13.07 -14.85 -22.20
N GLY A 36 -13.96 -15.84 -22.32
CA GLY A 36 -14.68 -16.36 -21.17
C GLY A 36 -13.76 -17.36 -20.46
N ILE A 37 -13.06 -16.95 -19.41
CA ILE A 37 -12.38 -17.90 -18.53
C ILE A 37 -13.43 -18.51 -17.61
N PHE A 38 -13.84 -19.75 -17.89
CA PHE A 38 -14.69 -20.53 -17.00
C PHE A 38 -13.82 -21.51 -16.24
N ARG A 39 -13.61 -21.28 -14.94
CA ARG A 39 -13.06 -22.28 -14.01
C ARG A 39 -13.99 -22.39 -12.82
N THR A 40 -14.41 -23.62 -12.50
CA THR A 40 -15.35 -23.92 -11.40
C THR A 40 -14.65 -24.60 -10.22
N GLU A 41 -13.33 -24.44 -10.09
CA GLU A 41 -12.61 -24.99 -8.94
C GLU A 41 -12.68 -23.97 -7.79
N SER A 42 -12.74 -24.44 -6.54
CA SER A 42 -12.66 -23.60 -5.33
C SER A 42 -11.27 -22.98 -5.11
N SER A 43 -10.44 -22.95 -6.16
CA SER A 43 -9.05 -22.51 -6.11
C SER A 43 -8.97 -21.06 -6.58
N PRO A 44 -8.28 -20.18 -5.83
CA PRO A 44 -8.04 -18.79 -6.22
C PRO A 44 -7.65 -18.60 -7.69
N LEU A 45 -8.31 -17.67 -8.38
CA LEU A 45 -7.94 -17.18 -9.70
C LEU A 45 -7.12 -15.89 -9.57
N ASP A 46 -5.96 -15.85 -10.21
CA ASP A 46 -5.24 -14.59 -10.50
C ASP A 46 -5.40 -14.31 -12.00
N PHE A 47 -6.23 -13.32 -12.35
CA PHE A 47 -6.54 -12.96 -13.74
C PHE A 47 -6.17 -11.50 -14.04
N ARG A 48 -5.29 -11.29 -15.04
CA ARG A 48 -4.77 -9.97 -15.41
C ARG A 48 -4.81 -9.74 -16.91
N LEU A 49 -5.53 -8.70 -17.36
CA LEU A 49 -5.54 -8.27 -18.76
C LEU A 49 -4.80 -6.93 -18.91
N PRO A 50 -3.49 -6.94 -19.24
CA PRO A 50 -2.71 -5.72 -19.25
C PRO A 50 -3.05 -4.76 -20.40
N ASN A 51 -3.57 -5.22 -21.56
CA ASN A 51 -3.82 -4.35 -22.74
C ASN A 51 -4.76 -4.95 -23.82
N SER A 52 -5.74 -5.77 -23.46
CA SER A 52 -6.61 -6.39 -24.48
C SER A 52 -7.94 -5.66 -24.61
N ARG A 53 -8.39 -5.42 -25.84
CA ARG A 53 -9.78 -5.08 -26.19
C ARG A 53 -10.73 -6.27 -25.89
N SER A 54 -10.68 -6.83 -24.69
CA SER A 54 -11.59 -7.88 -24.26
C SER A 54 -12.97 -7.27 -24.15
N SER A 55 -13.85 -7.60 -25.10
CA SER A 55 -15.28 -7.28 -25.04
C SER A 55 -16.08 -8.31 -24.23
N GLY A 56 -15.43 -9.38 -23.76
CA GLY A 56 -16.06 -10.47 -23.02
C GLY A 56 -16.03 -10.25 -21.51
N PRO A 57 -17.04 -10.80 -20.78
CA PRO A 57 -17.06 -10.79 -19.32
C PRO A 57 -15.96 -11.69 -18.72
N ILE A 58 -15.41 -11.23 -17.60
CA ILE A 58 -14.47 -11.94 -16.74
C ILE A 58 -15.28 -12.67 -15.66
N TYR A 59 -15.04 -13.97 -15.49
CA TYR A 59 -15.64 -14.76 -14.42
C TYR A 59 -14.56 -15.22 -13.45
N GLY A 60 -14.77 -14.94 -12.17
CA GLY A 60 -14.03 -15.50 -11.05
C GLY A 60 -14.42 -16.95 -10.77
N THR A 61 -13.91 -17.45 -9.66
CA THR A 61 -14.16 -18.76 -9.08
C THR A 61 -14.89 -18.60 -7.76
N ALA A 62 -15.31 -19.69 -7.13
CA ALA A 62 -15.84 -19.61 -5.76
C ALA A 62 -14.74 -19.40 -4.68
N GLY A 63 -13.47 -19.30 -5.09
CA GLY A 63 -12.33 -19.03 -4.21
C GLY A 63 -12.04 -17.54 -4.10
N ASN A 64 -11.05 -17.18 -3.29
CA ASN A 64 -10.61 -15.79 -3.17
C ASN A 64 -9.83 -15.38 -4.42
N ASP A 65 -10.35 -14.48 -5.25
CA ASP A 65 -9.73 -14.12 -6.51
C ASP A 65 -9.00 -12.78 -6.49
N VAL A 66 -7.98 -12.64 -7.34
CA VAL A 66 -7.33 -11.38 -7.71
C VAL A 66 -7.67 -11.10 -9.16
N ILE A 67 -8.46 -10.05 -9.42
CA ILE A 67 -8.89 -9.69 -10.76
C ILE A 67 -8.40 -8.28 -11.08
N THR A 68 -7.50 -8.16 -12.08
CA THR A 68 -7.00 -6.87 -12.57
C THR A 68 -7.38 -6.65 -14.03
N ALA A 69 -8.07 -5.55 -14.32
CA ALA A 69 -8.41 -5.13 -15.68
C ALA A 69 -8.06 -3.65 -15.92
N THR A 70 -7.56 -3.28 -17.10
CA THR A 70 -7.09 -1.90 -17.36
C THR A 70 -8.00 -1.07 -18.24
N VAL A 71 -9.04 -1.70 -18.80
CA VAL A 71 -10.00 -1.12 -19.74
C VAL A 71 -11.42 -1.41 -19.26
N LYS A 72 -12.42 -0.81 -19.92
CA LYS A 72 -13.83 -1.16 -19.75
C LYS A 72 -14.04 -2.68 -19.72
N SER A 73 -14.61 -3.17 -18.63
CA SER A 73 -14.73 -4.58 -18.27
C SER A 73 -16.10 -4.89 -17.69
N ILE A 74 -16.48 -6.17 -17.79
CA ILE A 74 -17.61 -6.75 -17.08
C ILE A 74 -17.04 -7.89 -16.25
N ILE A 75 -17.21 -7.85 -14.93
CA ILE A 75 -16.60 -8.79 -13.98
C ILE A 75 -17.70 -9.42 -13.14
N PHE A 76 -17.65 -10.74 -13.02
CA PHE A 76 -18.45 -11.54 -12.10
C PHE A 76 -17.50 -12.41 -11.27
N ALA A 77 -17.13 -11.97 -10.07
CA ALA A 77 -16.13 -12.65 -9.26
C ALA A 77 -16.67 -13.90 -8.52
N ASP A 78 -17.99 -14.09 -8.48
CA ASP A 78 -18.65 -15.21 -7.77
C ASP A 78 -18.41 -15.15 -6.25
N GLU A 79 -18.49 -16.24 -5.50
CA GLU A 79 -18.20 -16.27 -4.05
C GLU A 79 -16.70 -16.10 -3.72
N GLY A 80 -16.36 -16.02 -2.43
CA GLY A 80 -14.97 -15.85 -1.97
C GLY A 80 -14.60 -14.39 -1.71
N VAL A 81 -13.52 -14.16 -0.96
CA VAL A 81 -13.02 -12.80 -0.67
C VAL A 81 -12.19 -12.33 -1.86
N ASN A 82 -12.76 -11.41 -2.65
CA ASN A 82 -12.21 -11.00 -3.93
C ASN A 82 -11.49 -9.64 -3.84
N LEU A 83 -10.34 -9.54 -4.50
CA LEU A 83 -9.61 -8.29 -4.75
C LEU A 83 -9.78 -7.93 -6.23
N ILE A 84 -10.59 -6.92 -6.50
CA ILE A 84 -10.93 -6.49 -7.86
C ILE A 84 -10.40 -5.08 -8.08
N THR A 85 -9.49 -4.94 -9.05
CA THR A 85 -8.95 -3.65 -9.47
C THR A 85 -9.19 -3.45 -10.95
N THR A 86 -9.97 -2.44 -11.31
CA THR A 86 -10.14 -2.00 -12.70
C THR A 86 -9.47 -0.65 -12.93
N GLY A 87 -9.16 -0.36 -14.20
CA GLY A 87 -8.38 0.80 -14.61
C GLY A 87 -9.25 1.92 -15.15
N LEU A 88 -9.00 2.31 -16.40
CA LEU A 88 -9.83 3.31 -17.07
C LEU A 88 -11.00 2.62 -17.77
N GLY A 89 -12.22 3.08 -17.56
CA GLY A 89 -13.37 2.48 -18.25
C GLY A 89 -14.67 2.67 -17.51
N ASN A 90 -15.76 2.30 -18.18
CA ASN A 90 -17.06 2.22 -17.53
C ASN A 90 -17.32 0.75 -17.19
N ASP A 91 -16.89 0.34 -16.01
CA ASP A 91 -16.87 -1.07 -15.62
C ASP A 91 -18.20 -1.51 -15.01
N VAL A 92 -18.51 -2.80 -15.14
CA VAL A 92 -19.63 -3.45 -14.45
C VAL A 92 -19.07 -4.58 -13.61
N ILE A 93 -19.22 -4.49 -12.29
CA ILE A 93 -18.61 -5.42 -11.35
C ILE A 93 -19.69 -6.04 -10.47
N SER A 94 -19.68 -7.37 -10.36
CA SER A 94 -20.44 -8.14 -9.37
C SER A 94 -19.44 -8.97 -8.57
N SER A 95 -19.27 -8.69 -7.27
CA SER A 95 -18.18 -9.28 -6.48
C SER A 95 -18.57 -10.50 -5.63
N GLY A 96 -19.85 -10.66 -5.24
CA GLY A 96 -20.31 -11.91 -4.63
C GLY A 96 -21.08 -11.78 -3.33
N GLY A 97 -21.06 -12.83 -2.50
CA GLY A 97 -21.70 -12.85 -1.19
C GLY A 97 -20.75 -12.56 -0.01
N SER A 98 -19.46 -12.40 -0.28
CA SER A 98 -18.37 -12.36 0.70
C SER A 98 -17.82 -10.94 0.87
N SER A 99 -16.91 -10.74 1.82
CA SER A 99 -16.32 -9.41 2.07
C SER A 99 -15.26 -9.09 1.03
N ASP A 100 -15.59 -8.24 0.06
CA ASP A 100 -14.71 -7.97 -1.10
C ASP A 100 -14.05 -6.59 -1.04
N PHE A 101 -12.99 -6.43 -1.83
CA PHE A 101 -12.41 -5.15 -2.17
C PHE A 101 -12.54 -4.87 -3.65
N ILE A 102 -13.04 -3.68 -3.95
CA ILE A 102 -13.31 -3.24 -5.32
C ILE A 102 -12.74 -1.84 -5.48
N ASP A 103 -11.65 -1.70 -6.24
CA ASP A 103 -11.25 -0.43 -6.83
C ASP A 103 -11.65 -0.48 -8.31
N ALA A 104 -12.74 0.19 -8.67
CA ALA A 104 -13.21 0.23 -10.05
C ALA A 104 -12.50 1.29 -10.91
N GLY A 105 -11.40 1.86 -10.42
CA GLY A 105 -10.60 2.83 -11.18
C GLY A 105 -11.41 4.06 -11.57
N ALA A 106 -11.10 4.67 -12.72
CA ALA A 106 -11.78 5.88 -13.19
C ALA A 106 -12.68 5.60 -14.39
N GLY A 107 -13.81 6.28 -14.44
CA GLY A 107 -14.88 6.20 -15.44
C GLY A 107 -16.22 5.94 -14.76
N ASN A 108 -17.31 5.82 -15.52
CA ASN A 108 -18.65 5.67 -14.95
C ASN A 108 -18.92 4.18 -14.67
N ASN A 109 -18.69 3.76 -13.44
CA ASN A 109 -18.75 2.37 -13.01
C ASN A 109 -20.12 1.98 -12.47
N THR A 110 -20.44 0.69 -12.54
CA THR A 110 -21.63 0.09 -11.93
C THR A 110 -21.21 -1.11 -11.10
N ILE A 111 -21.40 -1.04 -9.78
CA ILE A 111 -20.92 -2.03 -8.83
C ILE A 111 -22.09 -2.65 -8.08
N PHE A 112 -22.09 -3.98 -7.99
CA PHE A 112 -22.92 -4.79 -7.12
C PHE A 112 -22.00 -5.63 -6.23
N ALA A 113 -21.69 -5.14 -5.03
CA ALA A 113 -20.76 -5.86 -4.17
C ALA A 113 -21.43 -7.10 -3.56
N GLY A 114 -22.65 -6.94 -3.03
CA GLY A 114 -23.52 -8.06 -2.68
C GLY A 114 -23.58 -8.29 -1.18
N GLY A 115 -23.18 -9.47 -0.69
CA GLY A 115 -23.10 -9.73 0.76
C GLY A 115 -21.77 -9.27 1.34
N GLY A 116 -21.54 -9.50 2.64
CA GLY A 116 -20.23 -9.27 3.27
C GLY A 116 -19.92 -7.80 3.60
N ASN A 117 -18.79 -7.59 4.28
CA ASN A 117 -18.33 -6.24 4.62
C ASN A 117 -17.39 -5.76 3.51
N ASN A 118 -17.92 -5.06 2.52
CA ASN A 118 -17.18 -4.68 1.32
C ASN A 118 -16.45 -3.36 1.49
N ARG A 119 -15.33 -3.20 0.77
CA ARG A 119 -14.64 -1.93 0.59
C ARG A 119 -14.66 -1.55 -0.88
N ILE A 120 -15.32 -0.43 -1.19
CA ILE A 120 -15.62 -0.04 -2.57
C ILE A 120 -15.04 1.35 -2.86
N VAL A 121 -14.34 1.46 -3.99
CA VAL A 121 -13.72 2.69 -4.50
C VAL A 121 -14.04 2.84 -5.98
N THR A 122 -14.47 4.01 -6.42
CA THR A 122 -14.74 4.28 -7.86
C THR A 122 -14.05 5.53 -8.40
N ARG A 123 -13.19 6.16 -7.58
CA ARG A 123 -12.30 7.28 -7.89
C ARG A 123 -12.94 8.45 -8.62
N ALA A 124 -13.03 8.45 -9.94
CA ALA A 124 -13.51 9.60 -10.71
C ALA A 124 -14.45 9.13 -11.81
N GLY A 125 -15.66 9.66 -11.85
CA GLY A 125 -16.73 9.18 -12.72
C GLY A 125 -18.09 9.51 -12.12
N ASN A 126 -19.18 9.27 -12.86
CA ASN A 126 -20.51 9.24 -12.26
C ASN A 126 -20.88 7.78 -12.06
N ASP A 127 -20.77 7.32 -10.82
CA ASP A 127 -20.82 5.91 -10.49
C ASP A 127 -22.18 5.48 -9.93
N ILE A 128 -22.49 4.19 -10.07
CA ILE A 128 -23.63 3.54 -9.43
C ILE A 128 -23.10 2.42 -8.56
N ILE A 129 -23.25 2.56 -7.24
CA ILE A 129 -22.75 1.59 -6.26
C ILE A 129 -23.94 1.00 -5.51
N ASN A 130 -24.04 -0.32 -5.50
CA ASN A 130 -24.90 -1.07 -4.59
C ASN A 130 -24.01 -1.98 -3.75
N ALA A 131 -23.79 -1.60 -2.50
CA ALA A 131 -22.91 -2.34 -1.60
C ALA A 131 -23.59 -3.60 -1.05
N GLY A 132 -24.89 -3.51 -0.75
CA GLY A 132 -25.73 -4.66 -0.46
C GLY A 132 -25.90 -4.92 1.04
N ALA A 133 -25.53 -6.08 1.56
CA ALA A 133 -25.74 -6.43 2.96
C ALA A 133 -24.40 -6.67 3.67
N GLY A 134 -24.18 -5.96 4.76
CA GLY A 134 -22.98 -6.03 5.58
C GLY A 134 -22.56 -4.63 6.02
N ASN A 135 -21.44 -4.55 6.74
CA ASN A 135 -20.88 -3.25 7.15
C ASN A 135 -19.92 -2.78 6.05
N ASP A 136 -20.43 -2.05 5.07
CA ASP A 136 -19.66 -1.65 3.91
C ASP A 136 -18.93 -0.32 4.12
N THR A 137 -17.80 -0.15 3.46
CA THR A 137 -17.06 1.11 3.38
C THR A 137 -16.97 1.56 1.93
N ILE A 138 -17.49 2.76 1.63
CA ILE A 138 -17.69 3.24 0.26
C ILE A 138 -17.02 4.60 0.07
N TYR A 139 -16.14 4.70 -0.92
CA TYR A 139 -15.50 5.93 -1.38
C TYR A 139 -15.73 6.13 -2.88
N SER A 140 -16.78 6.85 -3.26
CA SER A 140 -17.09 7.02 -4.70
C SER A 140 -16.19 8.06 -5.39
N GLY A 141 -15.71 9.05 -4.65
CA GLY A 141 -14.70 9.99 -5.13
C GLY A 141 -15.29 11.19 -5.89
N LYS A 142 -14.83 11.46 -7.12
CA LYS A 142 -15.22 12.66 -7.88
C LYS A 142 -16.29 12.34 -8.90
N GLY A 143 -17.39 13.07 -8.88
CA GLY A 143 -18.43 13.07 -9.91
C GLY A 143 -19.81 13.11 -9.28
N ASN A 144 -20.86 12.72 -10.00
CA ASN A 144 -22.20 12.70 -9.44
C ASN A 144 -22.63 11.25 -9.25
N ASP A 145 -22.48 10.75 -8.03
CA ASP A 145 -22.60 9.33 -7.75
C ASP A 145 -23.97 8.95 -7.18
N ILE A 146 -24.37 7.71 -7.40
CA ILE A 146 -25.56 7.10 -6.82
C ILE A 146 -25.13 5.92 -5.97
N ILE A 147 -25.28 6.04 -4.65
CA ILE A 147 -24.83 5.04 -3.69
C ILE A 147 -26.04 4.46 -2.95
N TYR A 148 -26.21 3.15 -3.06
CA TYR A 148 -27.08 2.33 -2.24
C TYR A 148 -26.21 1.58 -1.24
N ALA A 149 -26.15 2.10 -0.01
CA ALA A 149 -25.34 1.50 1.05
C ALA A 149 -25.93 0.15 1.52
N GLY A 150 -27.26 0.02 1.47
CA GLY A 150 -27.93 -1.23 1.79
C GLY A 150 -28.08 -1.46 3.29
N ALA A 151 -27.97 -2.69 3.78
CA ALA A 151 -28.24 -3.04 5.18
C ALA A 151 -26.94 -3.28 5.96
N GLY A 152 -26.87 -2.81 7.20
CA GLY A 152 -25.67 -2.94 8.05
C GLY A 152 -25.13 -1.58 8.44
N ASN A 153 -24.02 -1.53 9.18
CA ASN A 153 -23.42 -0.27 9.63
C ASN A 153 -22.40 0.21 8.59
N ASN A 154 -22.82 1.09 7.71
CA ASN A 154 -21.97 1.50 6.58
C ASN A 154 -21.18 2.77 6.89
N VAL A 155 -20.02 2.91 6.24
CA VAL A 155 -19.23 4.14 6.22
C VAL A 155 -19.19 4.66 4.78
N ILE A 156 -19.77 5.83 4.53
CA ILE A 156 -19.91 6.37 3.18
C ILE A 156 -19.19 7.71 3.08
N ASN A 157 -18.29 7.83 2.11
CA ASN A 157 -17.77 9.08 1.60
C ASN A 157 -18.10 9.18 0.11
N ALA A 158 -19.05 10.04 -0.23
CA ALA A 158 -19.42 10.25 -1.63
C ALA A 158 -18.44 11.18 -2.38
N GLY A 159 -17.44 11.74 -1.68
CA GLY A 159 -16.44 12.63 -2.24
C GLY A 159 -17.02 13.95 -2.75
N THR A 160 -16.58 14.39 -3.94
CA THR A 160 -16.94 15.69 -4.50
C THR A 160 -17.86 15.56 -5.69
N GLY A 161 -18.97 16.30 -5.65
CA GLY A 161 -19.90 16.48 -6.75
C GLY A 161 -21.33 16.39 -6.22
N ARG A 162 -22.32 16.11 -7.07
CA ARG A 162 -23.73 16.08 -6.64
C ARG A 162 -24.21 14.65 -6.46
N ASP A 163 -23.99 14.14 -5.27
CA ASP A 163 -24.20 12.72 -4.98
C ASP A 163 -25.57 12.43 -4.40
N SER A 164 -26.05 11.20 -4.61
CA SER A 164 -27.29 10.67 -4.05
C SER A 164 -26.99 9.41 -3.26
N VAL A 165 -27.14 9.48 -1.93
CA VAL A 165 -26.87 8.37 -1.00
C VAL A 165 -28.19 7.86 -0.40
N TYR A 166 -28.37 6.54 -0.41
CA TYR A 166 -29.50 5.83 0.16
C TYR A 166 -28.98 4.85 1.24
N LEU A 167 -29.23 5.16 2.51
CA LEU A 167 -28.66 4.46 3.69
C LEU A 167 -29.42 3.18 4.11
N GLY A 168 -30.31 2.64 3.26
CA GLY A 168 -31.19 1.55 3.67
C GLY A 168 -32.11 1.95 4.83
N SER A 169 -32.69 0.97 5.53
CA SER A 169 -33.60 1.20 6.66
C SER A 169 -33.12 0.63 7.99
N THR A 170 -31.94 0.01 8.01
CA THR A 170 -31.37 -0.71 9.17
C THR A 170 -29.87 -0.55 9.17
N GLY A 171 -29.31 -0.20 10.32
CA GLY A 171 -27.89 0.12 10.43
C GLY A 171 -27.66 1.35 11.28
N ASN A 172 -26.44 1.49 11.79
CA ASN A 172 -25.92 2.73 12.34
C ASN A 172 -24.91 3.28 11.33
N ASP A 173 -25.41 4.05 10.36
CA ASP A 173 -24.57 4.50 9.25
C ASP A 173 -23.76 5.74 9.61
N LYS A 174 -22.58 5.86 9.00
CA LYS A 174 -21.70 7.01 9.12
C LYS A 174 -21.50 7.63 7.75
N LEU A 175 -22.01 8.85 7.58
CA LEU A 175 -21.76 9.67 6.41
C LEU A 175 -20.59 10.63 6.67
N ILE A 176 -19.52 10.48 5.91
CA ILE A 176 -18.37 11.39 5.90
C ILE A 176 -18.66 12.51 4.91
N LEU A 177 -18.64 13.76 5.39
CA LEU A 177 -18.76 14.94 4.55
C LEU A 177 -17.39 15.54 4.31
N GLU A 178 -17.04 15.73 3.04
CA GLU A 178 -15.83 16.46 2.64
C GLU A 178 -16.18 17.87 2.17
N GLY A 179 -15.21 18.78 2.25
CA GLY A 179 -15.27 20.07 1.58
C GLY A 179 -14.97 19.91 0.08
N GLY A 180 -15.58 20.75 -0.75
CA GLY A 180 -15.38 20.70 -2.19
C GLY A 180 -16.55 21.29 -2.96
N ALA A 181 -16.45 21.27 -4.30
CA ALA A 181 -17.56 21.66 -5.16
C ALA A 181 -18.57 20.52 -5.24
N GLY A 182 -19.82 20.77 -4.86
CA GLY A 182 -20.86 19.73 -4.83
C GLY A 182 -21.69 19.76 -3.56
N SER A 183 -22.54 18.75 -3.39
CA SER A 183 -23.32 18.49 -2.18
C SER A 183 -23.88 17.07 -2.21
N VAL A 184 -23.97 16.40 -1.07
CA VAL A 184 -24.55 15.06 -0.95
C VAL A 184 -26.03 15.13 -0.58
N THR A 185 -26.91 14.49 -1.35
CA THR A 185 -28.32 14.30 -0.99
C THR A 185 -28.51 12.92 -0.37
N VAL A 186 -28.98 12.87 0.87
CA VAL A 186 -29.08 11.63 1.65
C VAL A 186 -30.55 11.30 1.89
N THR A 187 -30.94 10.06 1.60
CA THR A 187 -32.27 9.51 1.88
C THR A 187 -32.13 8.33 2.85
N GLY A 188 -33.02 8.25 3.84
CA GLY A 188 -33.00 7.18 4.83
C GLY A 188 -32.26 7.51 6.12
N PHE A 189 -31.71 8.72 6.27
CA PHE A 189 -30.96 9.12 7.47
C PHE A 189 -31.84 9.08 8.74
N ASN A 190 -31.49 8.20 9.67
CA ASN A 190 -32.12 8.04 10.96
C ASN A 190 -31.29 8.74 12.04
N ILE A 191 -31.83 9.85 12.57
CA ILE A 191 -31.17 10.69 13.58
C ILE A 191 -30.83 9.98 14.91
N THR A 192 -31.39 8.80 15.18
CA THR A 192 -31.13 8.05 16.41
C THR A 192 -29.98 7.06 16.29
N SER A 193 -29.66 6.61 15.08
CA SER A 193 -28.62 5.61 14.80
C SER A 193 -27.47 6.19 13.98
N ASP A 194 -27.80 7.02 13.00
CA ASP A 194 -26.87 7.47 11.97
C ASP A 194 -26.16 8.73 12.38
N LYS A 195 -24.97 8.91 11.80
CA LYS A 195 -24.05 9.96 12.19
C LYS A 195 -23.49 10.65 10.98
N VAL A 196 -23.32 11.96 11.12
CA VAL A 196 -22.50 12.75 10.22
C VAL A 196 -21.11 12.84 10.83
N ARG A 197 -20.09 12.58 10.02
CA ARG A 197 -18.70 12.81 10.38
C ARG A 197 -18.11 13.86 9.44
N LEU A 198 -17.31 14.75 10.01
CA LEU A 198 -16.56 15.68 9.20
C LEU A 198 -15.29 15.03 8.70
N GLY A 199 -15.13 15.06 7.38
CA GLY A 199 -13.88 14.76 6.70
C GLY A 199 -12.78 15.72 7.15
N GLU A 200 -11.55 15.28 6.96
CA GLU A 200 -10.35 16.01 7.39
C GLU A 200 -10.25 17.40 6.75
N SER A 201 -10.76 17.55 5.53
CA SER A 201 -10.85 18.84 4.81
C SER A 201 -11.71 19.90 5.54
N LEU A 202 -12.58 19.47 6.44
CA LEU A 202 -13.49 20.31 7.22
C LEU A 202 -13.01 20.51 8.67
N VAL A 203 -11.84 20.00 9.05
CA VAL A 203 -11.31 20.18 10.41
C VAL A 203 -11.14 21.66 10.73
N GLY A 204 -11.67 22.07 11.89
CA GLY A 204 -11.69 23.46 12.34
C GLY A 204 -12.72 24.36 11.64
N LYS A 205 -13.54 23.83 10.73
CA LYS A 205 -14.65 24.58 10.12
C LYS A 205 -15.91 24.49 10.98
N SER A 206 -16.67 25.58 11.01
CA SER A 206 -17.98 25.60 11.63
C SER A 206 -19.05 25.12 10.66
N LEU A 207 -19.99 24.32 11.17
CA LEU A 207 -21.18 23.89 10.43
C LEU A 207 -22.38 24.77 10.76
N LYS A 208 -23.26 24.93 9.77
CA LYS A 208 -24.59 25.52 9.92
C LYS A 208 -25.65 24.56 9.40
N PHE A 209 -26.67 24.30 10.20
CA PHE A 209 -27.82 23.47 9.83
C PHE A 209 -29.01 24.36 9.52
N VAL A 210 -29.68 24.12 8.39
CA VAL A 210 -30.86 24.88 7.94
C VAL A 210 -31.95 23.91 7.55
N SER A 211 -33.15 24.09 8.09
CA SER A 211 -34.29 23.26 7.71
C SER A 211 -35.03 23.87 6.53
N GLU A 212 -35.26 23.07 5.50
CA GLU A 212 -35.97 23.49 4.29
C GLU A 212 -36.81 22.33 3.75
N SER A 213 -38.10 22.57 3.53
CA SER A 213 -39.03 21.63 2.88
C SER A 213 -38.99 20.19 3.44
N GLY A 214 -38.93 20.04 4.77
CA GLY A 214 -38.89 18.73 5.44
C GLY A 214 -37.52 18.02 5.38
N SER A 215 -36.48 18.73 4.94
CA SER A 215 -35.09 18.27 4.93
C SER A 215 -34.22 19.15 5.82
N THR A 216 -33.07 18.62 6.23
CA THR A 216 -32.03 19.40 6.92
C THR A 216 -30.83 19.56 5.99
N LEU A 217 -30.50 20.81 5.66
CA LEU A 217 -29.34 21.20 4.87
C LEU A 217 -28.16 21.51 5.80
N VAL A 218 -26.99 21.00 5.46
CA VAL A 218 -25.74 21.15 6.21
C VAL A 218 -24.78 22.00 5.40
N PHE A 219 -24.32 23.11 5.97
CA PHE A 219 -23.41 24.05 5.31
C PHE A 219 -22.10 24.22 6.07
N THR A 220 -21.04 24.56 5.34
CA THR A 220 -19.86 25.24 5.91
C THR A 220 -19.65 26.56 5.19
N GLY A 221 -19.66 27.68 5.93
CA GLY A 221 -19.69 29.01 5.32
C GLY A 221 -20.88 29.19 4.37
N ARG A 222 -20.61 29.30 3.06
CA ARG A 222 -21.63 29.40 1.99
C ARG A 222 -21.83 28.10 1.20
N ASP A 223 -21.01 27.09 1.48
CA ASP A 223 -21.00 25.85 0.71
C ASP A 223 -21.98 24.86 1.32
N LEU A 224 -22.89 24.34 0.50
CA LEU A 224 -23.84 23.29 0.89
C LEU A 224 -23.10 21.95 0.85
N LEU A 225 -22.93 21.32 2.00
CA LEU A 225 -22.27 20.02 2.10
C LEU A 225 -23.26 18.87 1.90
N ALA A 226 -24.43 18.93 2.55
CA ALA A 226 -25.40 17.85 2.48
C ALA A 226 -26.86 18.31 2.60
N THR A 227 -27.77 17.54 2.02
CA THR A 227 -29.22 17.61 2.23
C THR A 227 -29.72 16.28 2.78
N LEU A 228 -30.09 16.25 4.06
CA LEU A 228 -30.65 15.08 4.74
C LEU A 228 -32.18 15.09 4.58
N LYS A 229 -32.70 14.27 3.67
CA LYS A 229 -34.14 14.21 3.37
C LYS A 229 -34.92 13.51 4.49
N GLY A 230 -36.05 14.10 4.87
CA GLY A 230 -36.93 13.54 5.89
C GLY A 230 -36.46 13.77 7.33
N VAL A 231 -35.33 14.45 7.53
CA VAL A 231 -34.84 14.83 8.86
C VAL A 231 -35.52 16.14 9.28
N ALA A 232 -36.40 16.01 10.28
CA ALA A 232 -37.25 17.10 10.76
C ALA A 232 -36.46 18.27 11.35
N ALA A 233 -37.03 19.48 11.24
CA ALA A 233 -36.43 20.70 11.75
C ALA A 233 -36.18 20.64 13.27
N GLY A 234 -34.98 21.02 13.71
CA GLY A 234 -34.57 20.99 15.11
C GLY A 234 -34.12 19.62 15.64
N SER A 235 -34.09 18.57 14.79
CA SER A 235 -33.51 17.29 15.14
C SER A 235 -32.02 17.45 15.45
N GLN A 236 -31.55 16.85 16.55
CA GLN A 236 -30.12 16.79 16.82
C GLN A 236 -29.50 15.78 15.86
N VAL A 237 -28.79 16.29 14.85
CA VAL A 237 -27.91 15.46 14.02
C VAL A 237 -26.61 15.27 14.81
N LEU A 238 -26.31 14.02 15.14
CA LEU A 238 -25.05 13.71 15.80
C LEU A 238 -23.90 13.93 14.81
N VAL A 239 -23.10 14.96 15.07
CA VAL A 239 -21.85 15.21 14.36
C VAL A 239 -20.72 14.64 15.21
N GLU A 240 -20.08 13.60 14.71
CA GLU A 240 -18.87 13.11 15.35
C GLU A 240 -17.67 13.97 14.95
N ASN A 241 -17.01 14.54 15.96
CA ASN A 241 -15.71 15.17 15.82
C ASN A 241 -14.63 14.20 16.29
N GLY A 242 -13.56 14.04 15.52
CA GLY A 242 -12.42 13.21 15.86
C GLY A 242 -11.65 12.75 14.62
N PRO A 243 -10.48 12.13 14.79
CA PRO A 243 -9.68 11.60 13.68
C PRO A 243 -10.44 10.48 12.95
N LEU A 244 -10.48 10.50 11.61
CA LEU A 244 -11.33 9.61 10.81
C LEU A 244 -11.19 8.12 11.17
N SER A 245 -9.98 7.71 11.57
CA SER A 245 -9.66 6.35 11.99
C SER A 245 -9.08 6.33 13.41
N ARG A 246 -9.60 5.44 14.26
CA ARG A 246 -8.86 4.93 15.43
C ARG A 246 -8.30 3.56 15.07
N TYR A 247 -7.21 3.18 15.69
CA TYR A 247 -6.52 1.93 15.38
C TYR A 247 -6.56 0.96 16.56
N GLN A 248 -7.01 -0.27 16.28
CA GLN A 248 -6.73 -1.42 17.12
C GLN A 248 -5.38 -2.00 16.67
N ALA A 249 -4.40 -2.00 17.56
CA ALA A 249 -3.10 -2.58 17.29
C ALA A 249 -3.09 -4.06 17.66
N THR A 250 -2.55 -4.88 16.77
CA THR A 250 -2.24 -6.30 17.01
C THR A 250 -0.73 -6.47 16.98
N ASP A 251 -0.16 -6.97 18.08
CA ASP A 251 1.26 -7.36 18.13
C ASP A 251 1.47 -8.54 17.18
N LEU A 252 2.42 -8.42 16.25
CA LEU A 252 2.76 -9.48 15.31
C LEU A 252 3.56 -10.63 15.97
N GLY A 253 3.93 -10.45 17.25
CA GLY A 253 4.61 -11.44 18.06
C GLY A 253 6.13 -11.40 17.91
N SER A 254 6.78 -12.49 18.33
CA SER A 254 8.20 -12.76 18.12
C SER A 254 8.41 -14.26 18.05
N LEU A 255 9.06 -14.75 16.99
CA LEU A 255 9.58 -16.11 16.91
C LEU A 255 10.92 -16.28 17.64
N SER A 256 11.49 -15.17 18.11
CA SER A 256 12.82 -15.19 18.71
C SER A 256 12.75 -15.73 20.14
N THR A 257 13.46 -16.82 20.40
CA THR A 257 13.79 -17.25 21.76
C THR A 257 14.74 -16.28 22.45
N ASN A 258 15.37 -15.37 21.70
CA ASN A 258 16.07 -14.22 22.24
C ASN A 258 15.03 -13.14 22.61
N PRO A 259 14.84 -12.82 23.90
CA PRO A 259 13.93 -11.75 24.34
C PRO A 259 14.30 -10.37 23.78
N ASN A 260 15.50 -10.24 23.19
CA ASN A 260 16.01 -9.05 22.51
C ASN A 260 15.89 -9.09 20.99
N GLY A 261 15.42 -10.20 20.40
CA GLY A 261 15.36 -10.39 18.94
C GLY A 261 14.24 -9.57 18.31
N ALA A 262 14.62 -8.60 17.48
CA ALA A 262 13.69 -7.65 16.88
C ALA A 262 12.90 -8.30 15.71
N VAL A 263 11.57 -8.34 15.80
CA VAL A 263 10.71 -8.48 14.63
C VAL A 263 10.58 -7.12 13.98
N ASN A 264 10.93 -7.02 12.71
CA ASN A 264 10.85 -5.82 11.91
C ASN A 264 9.98 -6.12 10.68
N ALA A 265 8.71 -5.74 10.78
CA ALA A 265 7.76 -5.82 9.69
C ALA A 265 7.98 -4.65 8.73
N ALA A 266 8.21 -4.97 7.46
CA ALA A 266 8.64 -4.02 6.45
C ALA A 266 7.48 -3.47 5.63
N SER A 267 6.59 -4.36 5.18
CA SER A 267 5.53 -4.03 4.23
C SER A 267 4.28 -4.89 4.45
N ILE A 268 3.14 -4.35 4.03
CA ILE A 268 1.82 -4.98 4.05
C ILE A 268 1.18 -4.83 2.67
N ASN A 269 0.57 -5.90 2.17
CA ASN A 269 -0.19 -5.88 0.94
C ASN A 269 -1.70 -5.73 1.21
N ASP A 270 -2.50 -5.69 0.15
CA ASP A 270 -3.94 -5.46 0.26
C ASP A 270 -4.69 -6.67 0.83
N PHE A 271 -4.12 -7.86 0.81
CA PHE A 271 -4.66 -9.02 1.54
C PHE A 271 -4.37 -8.99 3.05
N GLY A 272 -3.69 -7.95 3.54
CA GLY A 272 -3.24 -7.85 4.93
C GLY A 272 -2.10 -8.82 5.27
N GLN A 273 -1.44 -9.40 4.26
CA GLN A 273 -0.23 -10.19 4.44
C GLN A 273 0.94 -9.24 4.70
N ILE A 274 1.74 -9.57 5.71
CA ILE A 274 2.84 -8.71 6.17
C ILE A 274 4.15 -9.45 5.97
N ALA A 275 5.07 -8.84 5.25
CA ALA A 275 6.41 -9.39 5.08
C ALA A 275 7.44 -8.58 5.87
N GLY A 276 8.45 -9.27 6.37
CA GLY A 276 9.48 -8.65 7.20
C GLY A 276 10.64 -9.58 7.50
N ARG A 277 11.43 -9.19 8.50
CA ARG A 277 12.51 -10.02 9.04
C ARG A 277 12.44 -10.12 10.55
N PHE A 278 12.99 -11.19 11.09
CA PHE A 278 13.25 -11.32 12.53
C PHE A 278 14.65 -11.84 12.79
N GLU A 279 15.18 -11.53 13.97
CA GLU A 279 16.46 -12.07 14.43
C GLU A 279 16.23 -13.45 15.07
N THR A 280 17.01 -14.46 14.67
CA THR A 280 16.82 -15.85 15.15
C THR A 280 17.45 -16.11 16.51
N GLY A 281 18.24 -15.16 17.02
CA GLY A 281 19.06 -15.30 18.23
C GLY A 281 20.38 -16.06 17.99
N ALA A 282 20.58 -16.67 16.83
CA ALA A 282 21.87 -17.23 16.45
C ALA A 282 22.84 -16.11 16.01
N THR A 283 24.13 -16.33 16.23
CA THR A 283 25.18 -15.41 15.78
C THR A 283 26.16 -16.11 14.82
N PHE A 284 26.81 -15.33 13.98
CA PHE A 284 27.91 -15.78 13.13
C PHE A 284 29.08 -14.78 13.18
N THR A 285 30.27 -15.29 12.86
CA THR A 285 31.49 -14.48 12.75
C THR A 285 31.85 -14.37 11.28
N ASN A 286 32.03 -13.15 10.77
CA ASN A 286 32.59 -12.92 9.45
C ASN A 286 34.00 -12.31 9.58
N THR A 287 34.83 -12.48 8.56
CA THR A 287 36.14 -11.81 8.48
C THR A 287 35.97 -10.58 7.61
N ASN A 288 36.34 -9.40 8.11
CA ASN A 288 36.45 -8.21 7.26
C ASN A 288 37.53 -8.48 6.22
N ALA A 289 37.14 -8.56 4.95
CA ALA A 289 38.05 -9.00 3.91
C ALA A 289 39.11 -7.95 3.52
N THR A 290 38.89 -6.68 3.87
CA THR A 290 39.86 -5.60 3.68
C THR A 290 40.93 -5.60 4.77
N THR A 291 40.57 -5.91 6.02
CA THR A 291 41.47 -5.81 7.18
C THR A 291 41.91 -7.15 7.75
N GLY A 292 41.30 -8.26 7.32
CA GLY A 292 41.50 -9.59 7.89
C GLY A 292 40.96 -9.76 9.31
N VAL A 293 40.30 -8.73 9.88
CA VAL A 293 39.81 -8.73 11.25
C VAL A 293 38.49 -9.47 11.34
N LEU A 294 38.39 -10.46 12.24
CA LEU A 294 37.12 -11.10 12.57
C LEU A 294 36.17 -10.06 13.17
N GLN A 295 34.98 -9.88 12.61
CA GLN A 295 33.90 -9.16 13.28
C GLN A 295 33.06 -10.19 14.05
N PRO A 296 33.11 -10.19 15.39
CA PRO A 296 32.42 -11.18 16.19
C PRO A 296 30.92 -10.89 16.28
N ASN A 297 30.12 -11.96 16.29
CA ASN A 297 28.75 -12.01 16.78
C ASN A 297 27.69 -11.22 15.99
N ASN A 298 27.72 -11.24 14.66
CA ASN A 298 26.61 -10.73 13.85
C ASN A 298 25.36 -11.60 14.04
N LEU A 299 24.19 -10.97 14.18
CA LEU A 299 22.92 -11.69 14.36
C LEU A 299 22.43 -12.28 13.04
N VAL A 300 22.06 -13.55 13.07
CA VAL A 300 21.38 -14.22 11.95
C VAL A 300 19.95 -13.70 11.89
N ARG A 301 19.50 -13.39 10.67
CA ARG A 301 18.13 -12.95 10.38
C ARG A 301 17.41 -13.99 9.55
N GLN A 302 16.09 -13.95 9.61
CA GLN A 302 15.23 -14.75 8.77
C GLN A 302 14.06 -13.90 8.28
N ALA A 303 13.77 -13.99 6.98
CA ALA A 303 12.61 -13.35 6.39
C ALA A 303 11.33 -14.12 6.76
N PHE A 304 10.20 -13.43 6.80
CA PHE A 304 8.92 -14.04 7.13
C PHE A 304 7.77 -13.43 6.32
N ILE A 305 6.68 -14.18 6.28
CA ILE A 305 5.35 -13.69 5.94
C ILE A 305 4.41 -13.99 7.12
N TRP A 306 3.58 -13.02 7.49
CA TRP A 306 2.50 -13.15 8.45
C TRP A 306 1.18 -13.01 7.70
N GLU A 307 0.26 -13.94 7.93
CA GLU A 307 -1.05 -13.99 7.26
C GLU A 307 -2.06 -14.58 8.25
N ASN A 308 -3.18 -13.88 8.47
CA ASN A 308 -4.29 -14.35 9.30
C ASN A 308 -3.86 -14.88 10.69
N GLY A 309 -2.98 -14.13 11.37
CA GLY A 309 -2.47 -14.52 12.69
C GLY A 309 -1.38 -15.59 12.68
N THR A 310 -1.04 -16.13 11.51
CA THR A 310 -0.03 -17.18 11.35
C THR A 310 1.26 -16.57 10.83
N PHE A 311 2.36 -16.87 11.52
CA PHE A 311 3.70 -16.46 11.10
C PHE A 311 4.41 -17.62 10.41
N THR A 312 4.86 -17.41 9.17
CA THR A 312 5.57 -18.39 8.37
C THR A 312 6.96 -17.87 8.03
N ALA A 313 7.99 -18.59 8.45
CA ALA A 313 9.36 -18.26 8.09
C ALA A 313 9.63 -18.60 6.61
N LEU A 314 10.21 -17.65 5.88
CA LEU A 314 10.61 -17.87 4.48
C LEU A 314 11.96 -18.60 4.43
N THR A 315 12.18 -19.35 3.34
CA THR A 315 13.47 -20.00 3.10
C THR A 315 14.58 -18.97 2.97
N SER A 316 15.70 -19.19 3.68
CA SER A 316 16.94 -18.45 3.49
C SER A 316 17.87 -19.10 2.47
N THR A 317 17.48 -20.27 1.95
CA THR A 317 18.23 -21.02 0.94
C THR A 317 17.51 -20.93 -0.39
N GLY A 318 18.24 -20.48 -1.41
CA GLY A 318 17.71 -20.19 -2.73
C GLY A 318 18.69 -20.48 -3.85
N VAL A 319 18.23 -20.29 -5.09
CA VAL A 319 19.04 -20.46 -6.30
C VAL A 319 19.55 -19.10 -6.75
N LYS A 320 20.84 -19.03 -7.07
CA LYS A 320 21.45 -17.84 -7.66
C LYS A 320 21.07 -17.70 -9.13
N ASN A 321 20.60 -16.53 -9.52
CA ASN A 321 20.34 -16.14 -10.90
C ASN A 321 21.32 -15.04 -11.31
N GLY A 322 22.13 -15.32 -12.33
CA GLY A 322 23.18 -14.43 -12.83
C GLY A 322 24.59 -14.82 -12.36
N GLN A 323 25.60 -14.20 -12.96
CA GLN A 323 27.02 -14.42 -12.64
C GLN A 323 27.63 -13.11 -12.12
N SER A 324 28.40 -13.18 -11.03
CA SER A 324 29.29 -12.10 -10.60
C SER A 324 30.75 -12.43 -10.85
N ASP A 325 31.57 -11.38 -10.88
CA ASP A 325 33.03 -11.45 -10.95
C ASP A 325 33.66 -12.17 -9.72
N PHE A 326 32.91 -12.32 -8.62
CA PHE A 326 33.45 -12.77 -7.32
C PHE A 326 32.59 -13.83 -6.57
N GLY A 327 31.58 -14.43 -7.21
CA GLY A 327 30.56 -15.25 -6.51
C GLY A 327 30.42 -16.73 -6.95
N ALA A 328 29.42 -17.42 -6.37
CA ALA A 328 29.01 -18.75 -6.82
C ALA A 328 28.45 -18.72 -8.26
N ALA A 329 28.56 -19.84 -8.98
CA ALA A 329 28.09 -19.94 -10.36
C ALA A 329 26.57 -19.74 -10.46
N ASN A 330 26.10 -19.25 -11.61
CA ASN A 330 24.67 -19.22 -11.93
C ASN A 330 24.04 -20.61 -11.71
N GLY A 331 22.89 -20.66 -11.05
CA GLY A 331 22.21 -21.90 -10.65
C GLY A 331 22.73 -22.53 -9.34
N ALA A 332 23.73 -21.96 -8.67
CA ALA A 332 24.20 -22.46 -7.39
C ALA A 332 23.16 -22.23 -6.28
N THR A 333 23.05 -23.20 -5.37
CA THR A 333 22.27 -23.06 -4.14
C THR A 333 23.07 -22.26 -3.11
N ILE A 334 22.47 -21.21 -2.56
CA ILE A 334 23.09 -20.31 -1.58
C ILE A 334 22.17 -20.16 -0.38
N THR A 335 22.76 -20.16 0.81
CA THR A 335 22.07 -19.85 2.07
C THR A 335 22.51 -18.49 2.58
N LEU A 336 21.54 -17.60 2.81
CA LEU A 336 21.77 -16.26 3.36
C LEU A 336 21.70 -16.28 4.88
N LEU A 337 22.57 -15.50 5.54
CA LEU A 337 22.57 -15.36 7.00
C LEU A 337 21.84 -14.10 7.47
N THR A 338 21.70 -13.09 6.61
CA THR A 338 21.17 -11.77 6.97
C THR A 338 20.14 -11.24 5.96
N PRO A 339 19.16 -12.04 5.48
CA PRO A 339 18.14 -11.54 4.58
C PRO A 339 17.35 -10.40 5.22
N ASN A 340 17.07 -9.40 4.41
CA ASN A 340 16.20 -8.28 4.69
C ASN A 340 15.03 -8.28 3.71
N VAL A 341 13.85 -7.89 4.17
CA VAL A 341 12.66 -7.70 3.35
C VAL A 341 12.40 -6.21 3.20
N ASN A 342 12.06 -5.79 1.98
CA ASN A 342 11.76 -4.42 1.63
C ASN A 342 10.27 -4.22 1.31
N THR A 343 9.66 -5.11 0.51
CA THR A 343 8.25 -5.00 0.10
C THR A 343 7.57 -6.36 -0.13
N ILE A 344 6.24 -6.37 -0.16
CA ILE A 344 5.39 -7.47 -0.62
C ILE A 344 4.30 -6.92 -1.55
N SER A 345 4.06 -7.59 -2.68
CA SER A 345 2.96 -7.30 -3.62
C SER A 345 1.69 -8.07 -3.26
N ASP A 346 0.58 -7.76 -3.92
CA ASP A 346 -0.69 -8.50 -3.76
C ASP A 346 -0.64 -9.90 -4.38
N ARG A 347 0.30 -10.14 -5.32
CA ARG A 347 0.66 -11.49 -5.77
C ARG A 347 1.35 -12.32 -4.68
N GLY A 348 1.73 -11.70 -3.57
CA GLY A 348 2.58 -12.30 -2.56
C GLY A 348 4.03 -12.44 -3.01
N ILE A 349 4.49 -11.71 -4.03
CA ILE A 349 5.93 -11.61 -4.35
C ILE A 349 6.59 -10.72 -3.31
N ILE A 350 7.64 -11.25 -2.67
CA ILE A 350 8.37 -10.55 -1.60
C ILE A 350 9.76 -10.20 -2.11
N LEU A 351 10.15 -8.95 -1.94
CA LEU A 351 11.46 -8.44 -2.35
C LEU A 351 12.31 -8.08 -1.16
N GLY A 352 13.63 -8.17 -1.36
CA GLY A 352 14.57 -7.92 -0.30
C GLY A 352 15.99 -7.77 -0.76
N THR A 353 16.87 -7.70 0.24
CA THR A 353 18.32 -7.65 0.06
C THR A 353 19.00 -8.58 1.04
N GLY A 354 20.19 -9.08 0.73
CA GLY A 354 20.94 -9.83 1.72
C GLY A 354 22.39 -10.09 1.33
N ASP A 355 23.20 -10.30 2.34
CA ASP A 355 24.62 -10.56 2.17
C ASP A 355 24.88 -11.97 1.62
N GLU A 356 25.63 -12.07 0.52
CA GLU A 356 26.24 -13.34 0.12
C GLU A 356 27.41 -13.64 1.08
N VAL A 357 27.21 -14.57 2.01
CA VAL A 357 28.26 -14.94 2.97
C VAL A 357 29.21 -15.95 2.32
N ARG A 358 30.25 -15.44 1.63
CA ARG A 358 31.40 -16.25 1.24
C ARG A 358 32.71 -15.49 1.45
N GLN A 359 33.67 -16.18 2.07
CA GLN A 359 35.06 -15.75 2.14
C GLN A 359 35.85 -16.45 1.03
N PRO A 360 36.85 -15.80 0.39
CA PRO A 360 37.31 -14.43 0.58
C PRO A 360 36.71 -13.50 -0.48
N ILE A 361 35.62 -12.79 -0.17
CA ILE A 361 35.15 -11.69 -1.03
C ILE A 361 35.66 -10.38 -0.40
N PRO A 362 36.47 -9.54 -1.09
CA PRO A 362 37.08 -8.33 -0.54
C PRO A 362 36.14 -7.29 0.06
N LYS A 363 34.84 -7.34 -0.26
CA LYS A 363 33.80 -6.44 0.25
C LYS A 363 32.50 -7.25 0.46
N PRO A 364 31.62 -6.88 1.41
CA PRO A 364 30.24 -7.35 1.41
C PRO A 364 29.62 -7.09 0.06
N THR A 365 28.74 -7.98 -0.39
CA THR A 365 28.11 -7.84 -1.69
C THR A 365 26.62 -8.12 -1.54
N ASP A 366 25.85 -7.10 -1.18
CA ASP A 366 24.40 -7.21 -1.08
C ASP A 366 23.80 -7.71 -2.41
N ARG A 367 22.84 -8.62 -2.32
CA ARG A 367 22.13 -9.19 -3.48
C ARG A 367 20.65 -8.91 -3.40
N ALA A 368 20.06 -8.70 -4.57
CA ALA A 368 18.63 -8.52 -4.72
C ALA A 368 17.93 -9.87 -4.51
N LEU A 369 16.98 -9.91 -3.58
CA LEU A 369 16.27 -11.13 -3.20
C LEU A 369 14.85 -11.08 -3.72
N LEU A 370 14.38 -12.23 -4.20
CA LEU A 370 13.03 -12.42 -4.71
C LEU A 370 12.50 -13.73 -4.12
N TRP A 371 11.44 -13.65 -3.32
CA TRP A 371 10.66 -14.83 -2.92
C TRP A 371 9.34 -14.89 -3.69
N GLU A 372 9.10 -16.03 -4.32
CA GLU A 372 7.89 -16.29 -5.09
C GLU A 372 7.24 -17.58 -4.61
N LYS A 373 5.91 -17.58 -4.58
CA LYS A 373 5.08 -18.72 -4.18
C LYS A 373 4.82 -19.61 -5.39
N ASP A 374 5.03 -20.92 -5.25
CA ASP A 374 4.61 -21.88 -6.28
C ASP A 374 3.09 -22.16 -6.22
N SER A 375 2.59 -22.97 -7.15
CA SER A 375 1.17 -23.36 -7.21
C SER A 375 0.68 -24.15 -6.00
N ASN A 376 1.59 -24.69 -5.18
CA ASN A 376 1.26 -25.41 -3.94
C ASN A 376 1.32 -24.50 -2.71
N GLY A 377 1.61 -23.22 -2.91
CA GLY A 377 1.70 -22.25 -1.85
C GLY A 377 3.06 -22.16 -1.15
N THR A 378 4.10 -22.82 -1.67
CA THR A 378 5.44 -22.84 -1.08
C THR A 378 6.32 -21.75 -1.65
N TYR A 379 6.96 -20.98 -0.77
CA TYR A 379 7.90 -19.94 -1.18
C TYR A 379 9.27 -20.50 -1.57
N SER A 380 9.76 -20.10 -2.74
CA SER A 380 11.12 -20.32 -3.21
C SER A 380 11.89 -19.00 -3.23
N LEU A 381 13.21 -19.05 -3.02
CA LEU A 381 14.09 -17.87 -3.03
C LEU A 381 14.98 -17.88 -4.28
N THR A 382 14.96 -16.76 -5.00
CA THR A 382 15.92 -16.44 -6.06
C THR A 382 16.83 -15.31 -5.59
N ILE A 383 18.14 -15.52 -5.69
CA ILE A 383 19.17 -14.52 -5.38
C ILE A 383 19.65 -13.95 -6.70
N ASN A 384 19.24 -12.73 -7.00
CA ASN A 384 19.51 -12.08 -8.27
C ASN A 384 20.81 -11.28 -8.20
N ASP A 385 21.75 -11.66 -9.08
CA ASP A 385 23.08 -11.06 -9.20
C ASP A 385 23.24 -10.50 -10.61
N PHE A 386 23.39 -9.18 -10.70
CA PHE A 386 23.41 -8.47 -11.98
C PHE A 386 24.83 -8.21 -12.50
N GLY A 387 25.82 -8.97 -12.03
CA GLY A 387 27.20 -8.86 -12.48
C GLY A 387 27.89 -7.58 -12.00
N LYS A 388 27.40 -6.99 -10.90
CA LYS A 388 27.94 -5.79 -10.27
C LYS A 388 28.35 -6.09 -8.83
N VAL A 389 28.94 -5.12 -8.12
CA VAL A 389 29.40 -5.33 -6.74
C VAL A 389 28.20 -5.59 -5.83
N GLU A 390 27.15 -4.78 -5.95
CA GLU A 390 25.92 -4.93 -5.15
C GLU A 390 24.66 -4.71 -6.00
N SER A 391 23.55 -5.29 -5.55
CA SER A 391 22.24 -5.16 -6.20
C SER A 391 21.13 -5.14 -5.17
N TYR A 392 20.15 -4.25 -5.37
CA TYR A 392 19.05 -4.04 -4.45
C TYR A 392 17.73 -3.99 -5.20
N PHE A 393 16.71 -4.67 -4.68
CA PHE A 393 15.32 -4.45 -5.04
C PHE A 393 14.63 -3.69 -3.92
N PHE A 394 13.91 -2.63 -4.28
CA PHE A 394 13.22 -1.79 -3.31
C PHE A 394 11.72 -1.96 -3.38
N ASP A 395 11.17 -2.03 -4.59
CA ASP A 395 9.72 -1.99 -4.80
C ASP A 395 9.30 -2.75 -6.06
N THR A 396 8.03 -3.13 -6.14
CA THR A 396 7.43 -3.82 -7.28
C THR A 396 5.98 -3.40 -7.47
N ASN A 397 5.54 -3.49 -8.72
CA ASN A 397 4.12 -3.40 -9.05
C ASN A 397 3.55 -4.80 -9.36
N GLU A 398 2.25 -4.86 -9.60
CA GLU A 398 1.48 -6.06 -9.93
C GLU A 398 1.80 -6.59 -11.34
N SER A 399 2.47 -5.82 -12.18
CA SER A 399 3.00 -6.31 -13.47
C SER A 399 4.38 -6.99 -13.35
N ASN A 400 4.88 -7.23 -12.13
CA ASN A 400 6.23 -7.71 -11.84
C ASN A 400 7.33 -6.81 -12.41
N LEU A 401 7.04 -5.52 -12.55
CA LEU A 401 8.06 -4.51 -12.78
C LEU A 401 8.70 -4.20 -11.42
N ILE A 402 9.94 -4.62 -11.26
CA ILE A 402 10.70 -4.45 -10.02
C ILE A 402 11.69 -3.31 -10.21
N VAL A 403 11.83 -2.44 -9.22
CA VAL A 403 12.77 -1.31 -9.28
C VAL A 403 13.81 -1.38 -8.17
N GLY A 404 14.96 -0.77 -8.45
CA GLY A 404 16.10 -0.90 -7.56
C GLY A 404 17.30 -0.06 -7.95
N ARG A 405 18.45 -0.51 -7.45
CA ARG A 405 19.76 0.03 -7.82
C ARG A 405 20.80 -1.09 -7.93
N ASN A 406 21.86 -0.83 -8.67
CA ASN A 406 23.10 -1.57 -8.60
C ASN A 406 24.24 -0.64 -8.17
N ILE A 407 25.27 -1.22 -7.56
CA ILE A 407 26.52 -0.51 -7.23
C ILE A 407 27.65 -1.15 -8.03
N ASP A 408 28.35 -0.33 -8.82
CA ASP A 408 29.44 -0.81 -9.67
C ASP A 408 30.80 -0.89 -8.94
N ALA A 409 31.84 -1.28 -9.66
CA ALA A 409 33.18 -1.45 -9.10
C ALA A 409 33.82 -0.14 -8.61
N LEU A 410 33.31 1.01 -9.04
CA LEU A 410 33.72 2.34 -8.60
C LEU A 410 32.87 2.87 -7.44
N GLU A 411 31.98 2.03 -6.88
CA GLU A 411 31.02 2.39 -5.83
C GLU A 411 29.93 3.37 -6.30
N PHE A 412 29.77 3.54 -7.61
CA PHE A 412 28.70 4.39 -8.14
C PHE A 412 27.38 3.65 -8.16
N GLU A 413 26.35 4.31 -7.66
CA GLU A 413 24.99 3.79 -7.61
C GLU A 413 24.25 4.12 -8.91
N LYS A 414 23.58 3.12 -9.48
CA LYS A 414 22.86 3.24 -10.75
C LYS A 414 21.43 2.71 -10.60
N PRO A 415 20.39 3.52 -10.88
CA PRO A 415 19.01 3.08 -10.84
C PRO A 415 18.75 2.07 -11.96
N LEU A 416 17.95 1.06 -11.64
CA LEU A 416 17.57 0.02 -12.57
C LEU A 416 16.10 -0.36 -12.41
N TYR A 417 15.59 -1.04 -13.43
CA TYR A 417 14.39 -1.83 -13.32
C TYR A 417 14.64 -3.25 -13.86
N TRP A 418 13.84 -4.19 -13.38
CA TRP A 418 13.78 -5.56 -13.83
C TRP A 418 12.38 -5.84 -14.35
N GLU A 419 12.29 -6.33 -15.59
CA GLU A 419 11.02 -6.71 -16.22
C GLU A 419 11.26 -8.01 -17.00
N LYS A 420 10.47 -9.06 -16.70
CA LYS A 420 10.49 -10.36 -17.43
C LYS A 420 11.88 -11.01 -17.50
N GLY A 421 12.60 -11.00 -16.39
CA GLY A 421 13.94 -11.62 -16.31
C GLY A 421 15.08 -10.74 -16.85
N VAL A 422 14.78 -9.54 -17.35
CA VAL A 422 15.77 -8.63 -17.93
C VAL A 422 15.95 -7.40 -17.03
N VAL A 423 17.20 -7.14 -16.66
CA VAL A 423 17.60 -5.93 -15.95
C VAL A 423 17.98 -4.86 -16.95
N THR A 424 17.46 -3.66 -16.78
CA THR A 424 17.78 -2.52 -17.61
C THR A 424 18.09 -1.31 -16.75
N GLY A 425 19.19 -0.62 -17.06
CA GLY A 425 19.54 0.64 -16.40
C GLY A 425 18.57 1.75 -16.78
N LEU A 426 18.25 2.61 -15.82
CA LEU A 426 17.45 3.81 -16.05
C LEU A 426 18.36 4.98 -16.42
N ALA A 427 17.81 5.96 -17.14
CA ALA A 427 18.57 7.17 -17.49
C ALA A 427 18.95 7.98 -16.23
N GLU A 428 20.10 8.64 -16.25
CA GLU A 428 20.65 9.43 -15.14
C GLU A 428 21.11 10.81 -15.61
N LEU A 429 21.57 11.65 -14.67
CA LEU A 429 22.17 12.97 -14.93
C LEU A 429 23.70 12.97 -14.95
N GLY A 430 24.34 11.79 -14.90
CA GLY A 430 25.79 11.63 -15.07
C GLY A 430 26.63 11.69 -13.80
N GLY A 431 26.00 11.72 -12.62
CA GLY A 431 26.66 11.70 -11.31
C GLY A 431 27.00 10.31 -10.76
N ASP A 432 27.45 10.28 -9.51
CA ASP A 432 27.90 9.07 -8.81
C ASP A 432 26.78 8.31 -8.07
N GLY A 433 25.63 8.94 -7.87
CA GLY A 433 24.49 8.38 -7.14
C GLY A 433 23.20 8.30 -7.96
N GLY A 434 22.46 7.21 -7.83
CA GLY A 434 21.11 7.12 -8.37
C GLY A 434 20.35 5.86 -7.98
N GLN A 435 19.06 6.02 -7.65
CA GLN A 435 18.21 4.95 -7.16
C GLN A 435 16.79 5.09 -7.69
N ALA A 436 16.19 3.97 -8.13
CA ALA A 436 14.76 3.85 -8.37
C ALA A 436 14.12 3.20 -7.14
N ARG A 437 13.19 3.90 -6.50
CA ARG A 437 12.72 3.60 -5.14
C ARG A 437 11.28 3.10 -5.06
N GLY A 438 10.41 3.61 -5.93
CA GLY A 438 9.00 3.25 -5.99
C GLY A 438 8.48 3.15 -7.42
N VAL A 439 7.47 2.31 -7.63
CA VAL A 439 6.87 2.06 -8.94
C VAL A 439 5.36 1.83 -8.81
N ASN A 440 4.58 2.38 -9.73
CA ASN A 440 3.13 2.15 -9.76
C ASN A 440 2.70 1.23 -10.91
N GLU A 441 1.41 0.90 -10.97
CA GLU A 441 0.81 0.03 -11.99
C GLU A 441 0.85 0.63 -13.40
N ASN A 442 0.93 1.96 -13.50
CA ASN A 442 1.14 2.64 -14.78
C ASN A 442 2.59 2.51 -15.29
N GLY A 443 3.45 1.83 -14.54
CA GLY A 443 4.87 1.65 -14.85
C GLY A 443 5.67 2.94 -14.71
N GLN A 444 5.16 3.94 -13.97
CA GLN A 444 5.92 5.14 -13.62
C GLN A 444 6.85 4.80 -12.47
N ILE A 445 8.09 5.27 -12.53
CA ILE A 445 9.12 4.96 -11.54
C ILE A 445 9.61 6.27 -10.92
N VAL A 446 9.75 6.31 -9.60
CA VAL A 446 10.27 7.47 -8.88
C VAL A 446 11.55 7.14 -8.13
N GLY A 447 12.36 8.16 -7.87
CA GLY A 447 13.56 8.01 -7.08
C GLY A 447 14.38 9.29 -7.09
N TYR A 448 15.69 9.14 -7.07
CA TYR A 448 16.60 10.28 -7.06
C TYR A 448 17.91 9.94 -7.74
N VAL A 449 18.59 10.98 -8.23
CA VAL A 449 19.93 10.91 -8.79
C VAL A 449 20.77 12.06 -8.29
N ASP A 450 22.08 11.88 -8.29
CA ASP A 450 23.03 12.94 -8.09
C ASP A 450 22.96 13.96 -9.24
N SER A 451 22.88 15.23 -8.86
CA SER A 451 22.49 16.33 -9.75
C SER A 451 23.61 17.29 -10.10
N ASP A 452 24.75 17.24 -9.41
CA ASP A 452 25.91 18.04 -9.83
C ASP A 452 26.72 17.36 -10.94
N GLY A 453 26.45 16.07 -11.20
CA GLY A 453 27.04 15.32 -12.31
C GLY A 453 28.54 15.10 -12.13
N MET A 454 29.05 15.26 -10.90
CA MET A 454 30.44 15.03 -10.56
C MET A 454 30.62 13.60 -10.04
N LEU A 455 31.81 13.05 -10.26
CA LEU A 455 32.21 11.76 -9.70
C LEU A 455 33.18 12.03 -8.54
N ASP A 456 32.69 12.71 -7.50
CA ASP A 456 33.50 13.20 -6.38
C ASP A 456 33.22 12.46 -5.06
N GLY A 457 32.27 11.53 -5.05
CA GLY A 457 31.86 10.76 -3.88
C GLY A 457 30.84 11.48 -2.99
N VAL A 458 30.27 12.60 -3.45
CA VAL A 458 29.33 13.44 -2.68
C VAL A 458 28.04 13.65 -3.46
N ALA A 459 27.09 12.71 -3.32
CA ALA A 459 25.80 12.81 -4.00
C ALA A 459 24.97 14.03 -3.54
N LYS A 460 24.59 14.90 -4.48
CA LYS A 460 23.55 15.93 -4.33
C LYS A 460 22.24 15.43 -4.90
N ASN A 461 21.45 14.76 -4.06
CA ASN A 461 20.23 14.09 -4.50
C ASN A 461 19.16 15.06 -5.00
N THR A 462 18.69 14.82 -6.22
CA THR A 462 17.55 15.49 -6.84
C THR A 462 16.46 14.49 -7.17
N ALA A 463 15.19 14.89 -6.98
CA ALA A 463 14.03 14.06 -7.22
C ALA A 463 13.82 13.79 -8.73
N ILE A 464 13.61 12.52 -9.08
CA ILE A 464 13.47 12.06 -10.47
C ILE A 464 12.21 11.22 -10.67
N LEU A 465 11.57 11.41 -11.83
CA LEU A 465 10.47 10.60 -12.33
C LEU A 465 10.82 10.01 -13.71
N TRP A 466 10.78 8.69 -13.85
CA TRP A 466 10.94 8.00 -15.12
C TRP A 466 9.59 7.55 -15.66
N LYS A 467 9.30 7.87 -16.93
CA LYS A 467 8.09 7.42 -17.65
C LYS A 467 8.43 6.87 -19.02
N LYS A 468 7.72 5.84 -19.46
CA LYS A 468 7.85 5.33 -20.84
C LYS A 468 7.35 6.38 -21.84
N ASP A 469 8.11 6.61 -22.91
CA ASP A 469 7.68 7.41 -24.07
C ASP A 469 6.78 6.59 -25.01
N ALA A 470 6.36 7.20 -26.13
CA ALA A 470 5.50 6.53 -27.12
C ALA A 470 6.15 5.27 -27.74
N ASN A 471 7.47 5.11 -27.64
CA ASN A 471 8.21 3.93 -28.10
C ASN A 471 8.46 2.91 -26.99
N GLY A 472 7.94 3.15 -25.78
CA GLY A 472 8.10 2.27 -24.62
C GLY A 472 9.42 2.45 -23.86
N ALA A 473 10.24 3.44 -24.21
CA ALA A 473 11.53 3.69 -23.56
C ALA A 473 11.39 4.65 -22.37
N TYR A 474 12.01 4.34 -21.23
CA TYR A 474 11.99 5.23 -20.07
C TYR A 474 12.74 6.55 -20.33
N LYS A 475 12.05 7.67 -20.07
CA LYS A 475 12.58 9.03 -20.08
C LYS A 475 12.62 9.60 -18.68
N LEU A 476 13.76 10.19 -18.32
CA LEU A 476 13.98 10.89 -17.07
C LEU A 476 13.33 12.28 -17.11
N THR A 477 12.58 12.61 -16.07
CA THR A 477 12.09 13.96 -15.75
C THR A 477 12.75 14.40 -14.46
N ASN A 478 13.48 15.52 -14.50
CA ASN A 478 14.06 16.13 -13.32
C ASN A 478 13.00 17.00 -12.63
N LEU A 479 12.62 16.62 -11.39
CA LEU A 479 11.63 17.34 -10.59
C LEU A 479 12.27 18.40 -9.65
N GLY A 480 13.60 18.42 -9.56
CA GLY A 480 14.36 19.36 -8.76
C GLY A 480 14.42 19.02 -7.27
N THR A 481 14.86 19.99 -6.48
CA THR A 481 14.99 19.87 -5.01
C THR A 481 13.89 20.60 -4.25
N PHE A 482 12.93 21.20 -4.97
CA PHE A 482 11.83 21.99 -4.39
C PHE A 482 12.32 23.14 -3.49
N GLY A 483 13.50 23.69 -3.79
CA GLY A 483 14.10 24.80 -3.04
C GLY A 483 14.96 24.38 -1.83
N ALA A 484 15.14 23.09 -1.58
CA ALA A 484 16.06 22.57 -0.58
C ALA A 484 17.44 22.23 -1.16
N GLU A 485 18.39 21.88 -0.30
CA GLU A 485 19.72 21.38 -0.73
C GLU A 485 19.62 20.03 -1.43
N GLN A 486 18.73 19.15 -0.96
CA GLN A 486 18.50 17.82 -1.55
C GLN A 486 17.02 17.44 -1.50
N ALA A 487 16.60 16.60 -2.45
CA ALA A 487 15.30 15.94 -2.42
C ALA A 487 15.43 14.47 -2.84
N THR A 488 14.71 13.61 -2.12
CA THR A 488 14.61 12.19 -2.42
C THR A 488 13.14 11.80 -2.55
N LEU A 489 12.83 10.93 -3.50
CA LEU A 489 11.50 10.33 -3.64
C LEU A 489 11.53 8.90 -3.10
N ARG A 490 10.45 8.53 -2.42
CA ARG A 490 10.32 7.24 -1.76
C ARG A 490 9.40 6.29 -2.50
N ASP A 491 8.23 6.78 -2.91
CA ASP A 491 7.11 5.94 -3.35
C ASP A 491 6.11 6.73 -4.22
N ILE A 492 5.26 6.02 -4.96
CA ILE A 492 4.25 6.57 -5.88
C ILE A 492 3.02 5.66 -5.94
N ASN A 493 1.81 6.23 -5.79
CA ASN A 493 0.57 5.48 -5.96
C ASN A 493 0.13 5.41 -7.44
N ASN A 494 -0.88 4.59 -7.75
CA ASN A 494 -1.45 4.43 -9.10
C ASN A 494 -2.17 5.70 -9.57
N GLY A 495 -2.66 6.52 -8.63
CA GLY A 495 -3.10 7.88 -8.87
C GLY A 495 -2.01 8.81 -9.41
N GLY A 496 -0.73 8.45 -9.29
CA GLY A 496 0.43 9.23 -9.71
C GLY A 496 0.88 10.29 -8.70
N GLU A 497 0.39 10.22 -7.46
CA GLU A 497 0.85 11.04 -6.36
C GLU A 497 2.14 10.45 -5.77
N ILE A 498 3.12 11.33 -5.50
CA ILE A 498 4.48 10.93 -5.17
C ILE A 498 4.83 11.46 -3.79
N ILE A 499 5.41 10.60 -2.95
CA ILE A 499 5.95 11.02 -1.64
C ILE A 499 7.46 11.08 -1.64
N GLY A 500 7.98 12.04 -0.89
CA GLY A 500 9.42 12.22 -0.73
C GLY A 500 9.80 12.99 0.51
N SER A 501 11.08 13.31 0.63
CA SER A 501 11.61 14.16 1.68
C SER A 501 12.66 15.10 1.11
N THR A 502 12.56 16.37 1.48
CA THR A 502 13.61 17.37 1.26
C THR A 502 14.50 17.48 2.48
N SER A 503 15.79 17.75 2.32
CA SER A 503 16.72 17.94 3.44
C SER A 503 17.64 19.14 3.25
N ASN A 504 18.05 19.74 4.37
CA ASN A 504 19.03 20.83 4.40
C ASN A 504 20.03 20.63 5.55
N GLY A 505 21.30 20.94 5.30
CA GLY A 505 22.39 20.85 6.25
C GLY A 505 22.87 19.42 6.50
N THR A 506 23.90 19.30 7.34
CA THR A 506 24.52 18.02 7.72
C THR A 506 24.65 17.89 9.23
N GLY A 507 24.67 16.66 9.74
CA GLY A 507 24.89 16.39 11.17
C GLY A 507 23.70 16.78 12.05
N ALA A 508 23.96 17.23 13.28
CA ALA A 508 22.93 17.45 14.30
C ALA A 508 21.96 18.61 14.01
N THR A 509 22.31 19.52 13.08
CA THR A 509 21.46 20.63 12.65
C THR A 509 20.71 20.33 11.35
N ALA A 510 20.87 19.13 10.80
CA ALA A 510 20.17 18.74 9.58
C ALA A 510 18.65 18.73 9.81
N THR A 511 17.92 19.18 8.79
CA THR A 511 16.46 19.15 8.77
C THR A 511 15.99 18.22 7.66
N SER A 512 14.86 17.56 7.88
CA SER A 512 14.20 16.77 6.83
C SER A 512 12.69 16.96 6.89
N SER A 513 12.10 17.26 5.74
CA SER A 513 10.68 17.60 5.62
C SER A 513 9.99 16.67 4.63
N PRO A 514 9.10 15.79 5.11
CA PRO A 514 8.16 15.03 4.30
C PRO A 514 7.29 15.91 3.38
N PHE A 515 7.04 15.44 2.16
CA PHE A 515 6.11 16.08 1.23
C PHE A 515 5.33 15.08 0.38
N LEU A 516 4.20 15.56 -0.14
CA LEU A 516 3.40 14.94 -1.18
C LEU A 516 3.41 15.83 -2.43
N LEU A 517 3.75 15.27 -3.58
CA LEU A 517 3.65 15.91 -4.89
C LEU A 517 2.49 15.29 -5.67
N GLN A 518 1.51 16.11 -6.01
CA GLN A 518 0.32 15.66 -6.73
C GLN A 518 0.50 15.72 -8.25
N THR A 519 -0.38 15.03 -8.97
CA THR A 519 -0.32 14.92 -10.44
C THR A 519 -0.48 16.23 -11.19
N ASP A 520 -1.13 17.23 -10.59
CA ASP A 520 -1.25 18.59 -11.12
C ASP A 520 0.00 19.45 -10.86
N GLY A 521 1.04 18.88 -10.23
CA GLY A 521 2.28 19.56 -9.86
C GLY A 521 2.21 20.28 -8.51
N ARG A 522 1.09 20.20 -7.78
CA ARG A 522 0.98 20.82 -6.45
C ARG A 522 1.88 20.12 -5.44
N PHE A 523 2.80 20.89 -4.86
CA PHE A 523 3.66 20.46 -3.77
C PHE A 523 3.00 20.76 -2.41
N THR A 524 2.81 19.74 -1.60
CA THR A 524 2.22 19.84 -0.25
C THR A 524 3.23 19.38 0.78
N ALA A 525 3.67 20.30 1.65
CA ALA A 525 4.45 19.93 2.82
C ALA A 525 3.54 19.17 3.81
N ILE A 526 3.94 17.95 4.18
CA ILE A 526 3.19 17.10 5.12
C ILE A 526 3.33 17.64 6.56
N GLY A 527 4.44 18.32 6.86
CA GLY A 527 4.71 18.95 8.15
C GLY A 527 5.52 18.08 9.10
N SER A 528 5.50 18.41 10.39
CA SER A 528 6.12 17.63 11.47
C SER A 528 5.24 17.63 12.72
N LEU A 529 5.48 16.68 13.62
CA LEU A 529 4.89 16.61 14.96
C LEU A 529 5.57 17.57 15.96
N GLY A 530 6.16 18.67 15.47
CA GLY A 530 6.82 19.71 16.26
C GLY A 530 8.34 19.62 16.34
N GLY A 531 8.95 18.58 15.75
CA GLY A 531 10.41 18.45 15.60
C GLY A 531 10.95 18.94 14.25
N ASN A 532 12.25 18.73 14.03
CA ASN A 532 12.99 19.25 12.86
C ASN A 532 13.22 18.22 11.75
N THR A 533 12.92 16.95 12.03
CA THR A 533 13.13 15.85 11.09
C THR A 533 11.87 15.01 10.96
N GLY A 534 11.65 14.51 9.75
CA GLY A 534 10.66 13.51 9.43
C GLY A 534 11.04 12.73 8.18
N SER A 535 10.38 11.61 7.98
CA SER A 535 10.50 10.75 6.81
C SER A 535 9.14 10.25 6.35
N VAL A 536 9.05 9.87 5.08
CA VAL A 536 7.92 9.14 4.50
C VAL A 536 8.34 7.71 4.21
N ASN A 537 7.45 6.75 4.39
CA ASN A 537 7.75 5.33 4.17
C ASN A 537 6.83 4.66 3.16
N GLY A 538 5.54 5.04 3.10
CA GLY A 538 4.59 4.50 2.13
C GLY A 538 3.40 5.43 1.91
N ILE A 539 2.75 5.28 0.76
CA ILE A 539 1.51 5.94 0.35
C ILE A 539 0.53 4.90 -0.15
N ASN A 540 -0.75 5.01 0.21
CA ASN A 540 -1.79 4.16 -0.38
C ASN A 540 -2.53 4.86 -1.52
N GLU A 541 -3.45 4.16 -2.16
CA GLU A 541 -4.20 4.66 -3.30
C GLU A 541 -5.17 5.81 -3.00
N PHE A 542 -5.43 6.07 -1.72
CA PHE A 542 -6.24 7.20 -1.26
C PHE A 542 -5.40 8.44 -0.91
N GLY A 543 -4.09 8.39 -1.15
CA GLY A 543 -3.17 9.48 -0.84
C GLY A 543 -2.87 9.61 0.65
N GLN A 544 -3.16 8.59 1.46
CA GLN A 544 -2.75 8.56 2.85
C GLN A 544 -1.28 8.20 2.93
N VAL A 545 -0.51 8.97 3.69
CA VAL A 545 0.94 8.84 3.78
C VAL A 545 1.34 8.46 5.20
N VAL A 546 2.22 7.49 5.34
CA VAL A 546 2.75 7.08 6.65
C VAL A 546 4.25 7.26 6.73
N GLY A 547 4.74 7.44 7.95
CA GLY A 547 6.17 7.58 8.20
C GLY A 547 6.54 7.77 9.65
N ALA A 548 7.66 8.44 9.87
CA ALA A 548 8.15 8.83 11.18
C ALA A 548 8.38 10.35 11.22
N SER A 549 7.99 10.99 12.31
CA SER A 549 8.26 12.42 12.54
C SER A 549 8.80 12.60 13.94
N GLN A 550 9.80 13.46 14.05
CA GLN A 550 10.29 13.90 15.34
C GLN A 550 9.24 14.78 16.02
N ILE A 551 9.00 14.54 17.31
CA ILE A 551 8.21 15.43 18.16
C ILE A 551 9.09 16.55 18.74
N ALA A 552 8.49 17.56 19.36
CA ALA A 552 9.23 18.67 19.98
C ALA A 552 10.29 18.22 21.02
N ALA A 553 10.10 17.05 21.65
CA ALA A 553 11.05 16.46 22.60
C ALA A 553 12.27 15.76 21.94
N GLY A 554 12.30 15.66 20.60
CA GLY A 554 13.43 15.09 19.86
C GLY A 554 13.34 13.58 19.54
N THR A 555 12.31 12.87 20.01
CA THR A 555 12.07 11.45 19.70
C THR A 555 11.17 11.30 18.47
N ASN A 556 11.29 10.17 17.75
CA ASN A 556 10.44 9.88 16.60
C ASN A 556 9.14 9.21 17.01
N HIS A 557 8.03 9.68 16.46
CA HIS A 557 6.72 9.05 16.55
C HIS A 557 6.24 8.64 15.15
N ALA A 558 5.54 7.52 15.08
CA ALA A 558 4.86 7.09 13.86
C ALA A 558 3.68 8.03 13.56
N TYR A 559 3.45 8.35 12.29
CA TYR A 559 2.32 9.18 11.89
C TYR A 559 1.55 8.59 10.71
N VAL A 560 0.30 9.04 10.59
CA VAL A 560 -0.47 9.00 9.34
C VAL A 560 -0.85 10.43 8.96
N TRP A 561 -0.62 10.78 7.71
CA TRP A 561 -1.08 12.01 7.10
C TRP A 561 -2.20 11.68 6.13
N SER A 562 -3.29 12.42 6.23
CA SER A 562 -4.45 12.23 5.37
C SER A 562 -5.15 13.58 5.20
N ASN A 563 -5.50 13.91 3.94
CA ASN A 563 -6.20 15.14 3.56
C ASN A 563 -5.68 16.44 4.21
N GLY A 564 -4.36 16.61 4.28
CA GLY A 564 -3.75 17.82 4.85
C GLY A 564 -3.52 17.82 6.35
N VAL A 565 -3.89 16.74 7.06
CA VAL A 565 -3.74 16.62 8.51
C VAL A 565 -2.70 15.56 8.85
N LEU A 566 -1.62 15.97 9.51
CA LEU A 566 -0.62 15.08 10.09
C LEU A 566 -1.05 14.64 11.49
N THR A 567 -1.20 13.34 11.71
CA THR A 567 -1.66 12.81 13.00
C THR A 567 -0.69 11.78 13.57
N ASP A 568 -0.32 11.94 14.83
CA ASP A 568 0.48 10.98 15.59
C ASP A 568 -0.34 9.70 15.85
N LEU A 569 0.14 8.56 15.34
CA LEU A 569 -0.54 7.27 15.47
C LEU A 569 -0.70 6.84 16.93
N ASN A 570 0.19 7.24 17.83
CA ASN A 570 0.05 6.93 19.26
C ASN A 570 -1.21 7.55 19.87
N ASN A 571 -1.71 8.66 19.32
CA ASN A 571 -2.95 9.31 19.74
C ASN A 571 -4.20 8.69 19.09
N LEU A 572 -4.01 7.84 18.08
CA LEU A 572 -5.10 7.18 17.36
C LEU A 572 -5.41 5.78 17.89
N LEU A 573 -4.58 5.24 18.77
CA LEU A 573 -4.79 3.92 19.33
C LEU A 573 -6.07 3.84 20.19
N THR A 574 -6.79 2.72 20.07
CA THR A 574 -7.95 2.43 20.91
C THR A 574 -7.56 2.20 22.36
N THR A 575 -6.39 1.58 22.56
CA THR A 575 -5.79 1.26 23.85
C THR A 575 -4.28 1.53 23.81
N PRO A 576 -3.68 2.10 24.87
CA PRO A 576 -2.22 2.22 24.97
C PRO A 576 -1.53 0.86 24.86
N LEU A 577 -0.41 0.81 24.14
CA LEU A 577 0.35 -0.43 23.97
C LEU A 577 1.26 -0.66 25.17
N THR A 578 1.30 -1.91 25.63
CA THR A 578 2.24 -2.34 26.67
C THR A 578 2.86 -3.68 26.30
N TYR A 579 4.12 -3.87 26.66
CA TYR A 579 4.82 -5.14 26.51
C TYR A 579 5.67 -5.38 27.75
N ASN A 580 5.49 -6.55 28.40
CA ASN A 580 6.13 -6.89 29.68
C ASN A 580 6.01 -5.81 30.76
N GLY A 581 4.88 -5.10 30.81
CA GLY A 581 4.61 -4.04 31.78
C GLY A 581 5.19 -2.66 31.42
N SER A 582 5.98 -2.56 30.35
CA SER A 582 6.48 -1.28 29.83
C SER A 582 5.56 -0.72 28.74
N VAL A 583 5.43 0.60 28.68
CA VAL A 583 4.71 1.27 27.59
C VAL A 583 5.49 1.11 26.29
N VAL A 584 4.79 0.82 25.20
CA VAL A 584 5.34 0.80 23.85
C VAL A 584 4.91 2.06 23.11
N THR A 585 5.88 2.81 22.59
CA THR A 585 5.63 3.98 21.74
C THR A 585 5.88 3.60 20.29
N LEU A 586 4.91 3.82 19.40
CA LEU A 586 5.08 3.67 17.96
C LEU A 586 6.00 4.76 17.43
N THR A 587 7.14 4.37 16.88
CA THR A 587 8.21 5.30 16.45
C THR A 587 8.33 5.45 14.94
N SER A 588 7.84 4.48 14.17
CA SER A 588 7.82 4.54 12.70
C SER A 588 6.70 3.67 12.14
N ALA A 589 5.85 4.22 11.28
CA ALA A 589 4.98 3.44 10.42
C ALA A 589 5.75 3.08 9.14
N THR A 590 5.87 1.80 8.81
CA THR A 590 6.73 1.29 7.73
C THR A 590 6.00 1.13 6.41
N SER A 591 4.70 0.83 6.44
CA SER A 591 3.87 0.64 5.25
C SER A 591 2.39 0.84 5.59
N ILE A 592 1.60 1.17 4.58
CA ILE A 592 0.15 1.27 4.62
C ILE A 592 -0.40 0.57 3.38
N ASN A 593 -1.49 -0.16 3.51
CA ASN A 593 -2.21 -0.74 2.37
C ASN A 593 -3.47 0.08 2.04
N ASP A 594 -4.20 -0.32 1.00
CA ASP A 594 -5.38 0.42 0.55
C ASP A 594 -6.58 0.25 1.50
N PHE A 595 -6.52 -0.69 2.43
CA PHE A 595 -7.48 -0.83 3.53
C PHE A 595 -7.19 0.14 4.68
N GLY A 596 -6.11 0.92 4.59
CA GLY A 596 -5.65 1.79 5.67
C GLY A 596 -5.10 1.02 6.86
N GLN A 597 -4.79 -0.27 6.68
CA GLN A 597 -4.02 -1.01 7.68
C GLN A 597 -2.58 -0.53 7.63
N ILE A 598 -2.01 -0.27 8.80
CA ILE A 598 -0.66 0.29 8.91
C ILE A 598 0.22 -0.71 9.64
N VAL A 599 1.39 -1.00 9.09
CA VAL A 599 2.45 -1.69 9.83
C VAL A 599 3.32 -0.65 10.51
N ALA A 600 3.56 -0.83 11.81
CA ALA A 600 4.35 0.09 12.60
C ALA A 600 5.31 -0.62 13.54
N ILE A 601 6.48 0.01 13.73
CA ILE A 601 7.48 -0.39 14.72
C ILE A 601 7.27 0.47 15.97
N GLY A 602 7.19 -0.20 17.11
CA GLY A 602 7.18 0.42 18.42
C GLY A 602 8.44 0.09 19.22
N THR A 603 8.84 1.01 20.09
CA THR A 603 9.95 0.85 21.02
C THR A 603 9.45 0.84 22.46
N TYR A 604 10.10 0.05 23.31
CA TYR A 604 9.84 -0.02 24.74
C TYR A 604 11.14 -0.17 25.52
N THR A 605 11.14 0.18 26.81
CA THR A 605 12.30 -0.02 27.68
C THR A 605 12.16 -1.30 28.50
N TYR A 606 13.27 -1.98 28.76
CA TYR A 606 13.33 -3.13 29.65
C TYR A 606 14.66 -3.19 30.39
N GLU A 607 14.70 -3.87 31.53
CA GLU A 607 15.93 -4.15 32.26
C GLU A 607 16.58 -5.43 31.74
N ASP A 608 17.78 -5.30 31.20
CA ASP A 608 18.61 -6.45 30.82
C ASP A 608 19.39 -6.96 32.03
N THR A 609 19.02 -8.15 32.49
CA THR A 609 19.62 -8.85 33.63
C THR A 609 20.69 -9.87 33.23
N SER A 610 21.06 -9.93 31.94
CA SER A 610 22.13 -10.80 31.46
C SER A 610 23.52 -10.41 31.98
N THR A 611 23.66 -9.19 32.53
CA THR A 611 24.87 -8.69 33.20
C THR A 611 24.67 -8.58 34.71
N PRO A 612 25.73 -8.73 35.53
CA PRO A 612 25.63 -8.63 37.00
C PRO A 612 25.04 -7.32 37.52
N THR A 613 25.13 -6.25 36.73
CA THR A 613 24.45 -4.98 36.97
C THR A 613 23.36 -4.84 35.90
N PRO A 614 22.07 -4.77 36.28
CA PRO A 614 20.99 -4.53 35.33
C PRO A 614 21.23 -3.25 34.54
N THR A 615 20.96 -3.29 33.23
CA THR A 615 21.04 -2.11 32.38
C THR A 615 19.72 -1.91 31.65
N THR A 616 19.20 -0.68 31.67
CA THR A 616 18.02 -0.33 30.88
C THR A 616 18.39 -0.34 29.40
N LYS A 617 17.67 -1.14 28.61
CA LYS A 617 17.80 -1.24 27.15
C LYS A 617 16.49 -0.92 26.46
N THR A 618 16.57 -0.64 25.17
CA THR A 618 15.41 -0.41 24.30
C THR A 618 15.16 -1.66 23.46
N GLY A 619 13.96 -2.21 23.57
CA GLY A 619 13.45 -3.27 22.69
C GLY A 619 12.58 -2.70 21.57
N THR A 620 12.33 -3.51 20.55
CA THR A 620 11.42 -3.16 19.43
C THR A 620 10.34 -4.23 19.27
N ARG A 621 9.17 -3.80 18.79
CA ARG A 621 8.01 -4.65 18.47
C ARG A 621 7.40 -4.15 17.17
N SER A 622 6.84 -5.07 16.38
CA SER A 622 6.07 -4.70 15.18
C SER A 622 4.59 -4.96 15.44
N TYR A 623 3.76 -4.02 14.98
CA TYR A 623 2.31 -4.09 15.11
C TYR A 623 1.68 -3.91 13.74
N VAL A 624 0.56 -4.59 13.52
CA VAL A 624 -0.42 -4.18 12.51
C VAL A 624 -1.51 -3.37 13.19
N LEU A 625 -1.82 -2.22 12.62
CA LEU A 625 -2.83 -1.29 13.09
C LEU A 625 -4.04 -1.43 12.16
N ASN A 626 -5.12 -1.98 12.68
CA ASN A 626 -6.39 -2.11 11.97
C ASN A 626 -7.32 -0.97 12.35
N ILE A 627 -8.06 -0.42 11.40
CA ILE A 627 -9.10 0.57 11.69
C ILE A 627 -10.16 -0.09 12.58
N ALA A 628 -10.46 0.54 13.72
CA ALA A 628 -11.29 0.00 14.80
C ALA A 628 -12.77 0.36 14.71
#